data_AF-A0A319CWL5-F1
#
_entry.id   AF-A0A319CWL5-F1
#
_cell.length_a   1.000
_cell.length_b   1.000
_cell.length_c   1.000
_cell.angle_alpha   90.00
_cell.angle_beta   90.00
_cell.angle_gamma   90.00
#
_symmetry.space_group_name_H-M   'P 1'
#
loop_
_entity.id
_entity.type
_entity.pdbx_description
1 polymer ?
#
loop_
_entity_poly.entity_id
_entity_poly.type
_entity_poly.pdbx_seq_one_letter_code
_entity_poly.pdbx_strand_id
1 'polypeptide(L)'
;MDGLAVKNAQGSRAEGEQLSNIPGASQGFHRWERGAPNLYATLLRKVLRVDQPSVFDLKAAIKSEEATIREIESGRFKDIAARIKLIEAGSDDAYVTDKEQTRYESTVEQLSLFKDRLDRYRRFLNGRRYYLGEVVAGSGLWRNVMRNTNSEKRQPGVMDWALIEVMEERQGPNEPFPYHDHVGGMNFMEIEDSALRHGTKLLKCGRSSHYTEGEYNGIKQAVVGREYDIHGQLRIKITYEHSVISRSDAPFAKPGDSGSFVFTQAGDVAGMLFGGFRRKDTMYFIHVNDPYSGH
;
A
#
# COMPACT_ATOMS: atom_id res chain seq x y z
N MET A 1 22.23 -10.79 6.30
CA MET A 1 21.15 -10.73 5.29
C MET A 1 21.60 -9.74 4.23
N ASP A 2 22.34 -10.20 3.25
CA ASP A 2 22.79 -9.36 2.14
C ASP A 2 21.64 -9.23 1.12
N GLY A 3 21.27 -7.99 0.77
CA GLY A 3 20.56 -7.70 -0.48
C GLY A 3 19.02 -7.65 -0.46
N LEU A 4 18.32 -7.67 0.68
CA LEU A 4 16.84 -7.58 0.69
C LEU A 4 16.31 -6.15 0.49
N ALA A 5 17.00 -5.13 1.01
CA ALA A 5 16.62 -3.73 0.79
C ALA A 5 16.92 -3.26 -0.65
N VAL A 6 17.98 -3.80 -1.28
CA VAL A 6 18.38 -3.45 -2.65
C VAL A 6 17.49 -4.13 -3.69
N LYS A 7 17.03 -5.37 -3.45
CA LYS A 7 16.18 -6.10 -4.41
C LYS A 7 14.77 -5.51 -4.52
N ASN A 8 14.22 -4.95 -3.45
CA ASN A 8 12.87 -4.36 -3.49
C ASN A 8 12.84 -2.96 -4.13
N ALA A 9 13.97 -2.25 -4.17
CA ALA A 9 14.08 -0.96 -4.87
C ALA A 9 14.27 -1.11 -6.40
N GLN A 10 14.61 -2.31 -6.89
CA GLN A 10 14.89 -2.59 -8.30
C GLN A 10 13.63 -2.83 -9.17
N GLY A 11 12.43 -2.86 -8.58
CA GLY A 11 11.24 -3.44 -9.22
C GLY A 11 10.33 -2.55 -10.05
N SER A 12 10.46 -1.21 -10.06
CA SER A 12 9.34 -0.39 -10.59
C SER A 12 9.70 0.92 -11.28
N ARG A 13 10.68 0.95 -12.20
CA ARG A 13 10.78 2.08 -13.15
C ARG A 13 10.24 1.73 -14.53
N ALA A 14 9.46 2.66 -15.09
CA ALA A 14 9.31 2.76 -16.54
C ALA A 14 10.71 2.97 -17.13
N GLU A 15 11.12 2.09 -18.05
CA GLU A 15 12.40 2.14 -18.79
C GLU A 15 13.66 1.75 -18.01
N GLY A 16 13.71 0.56 -17.39
CA GLY A 16 14.97 -0.21 -17.23
C GLY A 16 16.18 0.45 -16.54
N GLU A 17 16.00 1.65 -15.99
CA GLU A 17 17.07 2.45 -15.42
C GLU A 17 17.35 1.85 -14.04
N GLN A 18 18.35 0.96 -13.99
CA GLN A 18 18.80 0.41 -12.73
C GLN A 18 19.18 1.58 -11.82
N LEU A 19 18.69 1.58 -10.58
CA LEU A 19 19.02 2.66 -9.62
C LEU A 19 20.53 2.83 -9.44
N SER A 20 21.30 1.76 -9.65
CA SER A 20 22.77 1.76 -9.69
C SER A 20 23.39 2.63 -10.79
N ASN A 21 22.63 2.97 -11.84
CA ASN A 21 23.08 3.82 -12.94
C ASN A 21 23.01 5.31 -12.59
N ILE A 22 22.30 5.68 -11.52
CA ILE A 22 22.27 7.07 -11.04
C ILE A 22 23.63 7.38 -10.39
N PRO A 23 24.38 8.41 -10.85
CA PRO A 23 25.67 8.75 -10.29
C PRO A 23 25.62 8.93 -8.77
N GLY A 24 26.40 8.14 -8.05
CA GLY A 24 26.49 8.16 -6.58
C GLY A 24 25.48 7.27 -5.85
N ALA A 25 24.49 6.67 -6.53
CA ALA A 25 23.44 5.88 -5.86
C ALA A 25 23.98 4.68 -5.09
N SER A 26 24.93 3.92 -5.64
CA SER A 26 25.57 2.79 -4.95
C SER A 26 26.27 3.22 -3.66
N GLN A 27 26.95 4.37 -3.68
CA GLN A 27 27.56 4.94 -2.47
C GLN A 27 26.51 5.41 -1.47
N GLY A 28 25.39 5.97 -1.95
CA GLY A 28 24.23 6.32 -1.13
C GLY A 28 23.66 5.10 -0.41
N PHE A 29 23.37 4.02 -1.15
CA PHE A 29 22.84 2.78 -0.59
C PHE A 29 23.76 2.18 0.47
N HIS A 30 25.07 2.08 0.22
CA HIS A 30 26.02 1.57 1.21
C HIS A 30 26.09 2.43 2.48
N ARG A 31 25.94 3.75 2.37
CA ARG A 31 25.83 4.61 3.56
C ARG A 31 24.53 4.34 4.31
N TRP A 32 23.43 4.11 3.60
CA TRP A 32 22.12 3.86 4.21
C TRP A 32 22.01 2.51 4.91
N GLU A 33 22.74 1.50 4.42
CA GLU A 33 22.91 0.23 5.12
C GLU A 33 23.51 0.41 6.53
N ARG A 34 24.28 1.49 6.73
CA ARG A 34 25.05 1.73 7.96
C ARG A 34 24.61 2.98 8.75
N GLY A 35 23.65 3.75 8.25
CA GLY A 35 23.25 5.02 8.86
C GLY A 35 22.01 5.62 8.21
N ALA A 36 21.37 6.59 8.89
CA ALA A 36 20.19 7.23 8.32
C ALA A 36 20.53 8.07 7.08
N PRO A 37 19.68 8.03 6.05
CA PRO A 37 19.81 8.95 4.93
C PRO A 37 19.70 10.40 5.42
N ASN A 38 20.61 11.28 4.97
CA ASN A 38 20.46 12.71 5.18
C ASN A 38 19.31 13.22 4.28
N LEU A 39 18.26 13.77 4.91
CA LEU A 39 17.04 14.26 4.22
C LEU A 39 17.32 15.37 3.20
N TYR A 40 18.41 16.11 3.40
CA TYR A 40 18.84 17.18 2.50
C TYR A 40 19.73 16.68 1.35
N ALA A 41 20.03 15.38 1.29
CA ALA A 41 20.81 14.83 0.19
C ALA A 41 19.98 14.84 -1.10
N THR A 42 20.38 15.68 -2.06
CA THR A 42 19.73 15.77 -3.38
C THR A 42 19.74 14.45 -4.16
N LEU A 43 20.68 13.56 -3.85
CA LEU A 43 20.73 12.21 -4.41
C LEU A 43 19.57 11.33 -3.91
N LEU A 44 19.12 11.49 -2.66
CA LEU A 44 18.00 10.73 -2.10
C LEU A 44 16.74 10.93 -2.94
N ARG A 45 16.44 12.20 -3.21
CA ARG A 45 15.28 12.66 -3.97
C ARG A 45 15.23 12.11 -5.40
N LYS A 46 16.40 11.84 -5.98
CA LYS A 46 16.53 11.25 -7.32
C LYS A 46 16.39 9.73 -7.33
N VAL A 47 16.78 9.08 -6.24
CA VAL A 47 16.89 7.61 -6.15
C VAL A 47 15.63 7.00 -5.50
N LEU A 48 15.12 7.60 -4.44
CA LEU A 48 13.98 7.14 -3.65
C LEU A 48 12.70 7.85 -4.09
N ARG A 49 12.14 7.35 -5.19
CA ARG A 49 10.85 7.79 -5.73
C ARG A 49 9.85 6.66 -5.58
N VAL A 50 8.61 7.00 -5.29
CA VAL A 50 7.52 6.02 -5.25
C VAL A 50 6.47 6.34 -6.29
N ASP A 51 6.01 5.29 -6.93
CA ASP A 51 4.88 5.29 -7.84
C ASP A 51 3.67 4.69 -7.11
N GLN A 52 2.50 5.30 -7.27
CA GLN A 52 1.25 4.74 -6.78
C GLN A 52 0.10 5.04 -7.78
N PRO A 53 -0.55 4.00 -8.32
CA PRO A 53 -0.09 2.60 -8.37
C PRO A 53 1.28 2.47 -9.08
N SER A 54 1.95 1.33 -8.90
CA SER A 54 3.20 1.09 -9.61
C SER A 54 2.97 1.03 -11.13
N VAL A 55 4.00 1.37 -11.91
CA VAL A 55 3.94 1.24 -13.39
C VAL A 55 3.65 -0.21 -13.80
N PHE A 56 4.18 -1.18 -13.06
CA PHE A 56 3.92 -2.59 -13.30
C PHE A 56 2.43 -2.91 -13.15
N ASP A 57 1.82 -2.47 -12.05
CA ASP A 57 0.38 -2.69 -11.79
C ASP A 57 -0.48 -2.01 -12.84
N LEU A 58 -0.12 -0.80 -13.27
CA LEU A 58 -0.83 -0.10 -14.35
C LEU A 58 -0.77 -0.85 -15.67
N LYS A 59 0.42 -1.36 -16.05
CA LYS A 59 0.57 -2.15 -17.28
C LYS A 59 -0.19 -3.47 -17.18
N ALA A 60 -0.18 -4.12 -16.03
CA ALA A 60 -0.94 -5.33 -15.78
C ALA A 60 -2.45 -5.06 -15.90
N ALA A 61 -2.93 -3.96 -15.31
CA ALA A 61 -4.33 -3.53 -15.41
C ALA A 61 -4.71 -3.25 -16.87
N ILE A 62 -3.92 -2.45 -17.61
CA ILE A 62 -4.13 -2.17 -19.04
C ILE A 62 -4.24 -3.47 -19.84
N LYS A 63 -3.30 -4.40 -19.66
CA LYS A 63 -3.30 -5.69 -20.36
C LYS A 63 -4.54 -6.52 -20.01
N SER A 64 -4.97 -6.49 -18.76
CA SER A 64 -6.19 -7.18 -18.31
C SER A 64 -7.43 -6.60 -19.00
N GLU A 65 -7.59 -5.27 -19.01
CA GLU A 65 -8.71 -4.61 -19.70
C GLU A 65 -8.72 -4.92 -21.21
N GLU A 66 -7.56 -4.86 -21.87
CA GLU A 66 -7.42 -5.20 -23.29
C GLU A 66 -7.75 -6.67 -23.60
N ALA A 67 -7.43 -7.58 -22.68
CA ALA A 67 -7.82 -8.98 -22.81
C ALA A 67 -9.33 -9.14 -22.69
N THR A 68 -9.96 -8.53 -21.69
CA THR A 68 -11.41 -8.57 -21.49
C THR A 68 -12.18 -7.95 -22.66
N ILE A 69 -11.74 -6.79 -23.17
CA ILE A 69 -12.36 -6.16 -24.35
C ILE A 69 -12.27 -7.09 -25.56
N ARG A 70 -11.11 -7.69 -25.82
CA ARG A 70 -10.94 -8.64 -26.94
C ARG A 70 -11.81 -9.88 -26.81
N GLU A 71 -11.96 -10.40 -25.59
CA GLU A 71 -12.81 -11.55 -25.31
C GLU A 71 -14.29 -11.22 -25.56
N ILE A 72 -14.77 -10.07 -25.08
CA ILE A 72 -16.14 -9.63 -25.32
C ILE A 72 -16.37 -9.35 -26.82
N GLU A 73 -15.40 -8.73 -27.50
CA GLU A 73 -15.45 -8.47 -28.95
C GLU A 73 -15.16 -9.72 -29.81
N SER A 74 -15.31 -10.94 -29.26
CA SER A 74 -15.08 -12.20 -29.99
C SER A 74 -16.37 -12.97 -30.26
N GLY A 75 -16.32 -13.86 -31.26
CA GLY A 75 -17.39 -14.79 -31.63
C GLY A 75 -18.76 -14.13 -31.79
N ARG A 76 -19.72 -14.55 -30.96
CA ARG A 76 -21.13 -14.20 -31.05
C ARG A 76 -21.42 -12.70 -31.01
N PHE A 77 -20.61 -11.89 -30.31
CA PHE A 77 -20.81 -10.44 -30.32
C PHE A 77 -20.56 -9.85 -31.70
N LYS A 78 -19.47 -10.26 -32.37
CA LYS A 78 -19.17 -9.83 -33.75
C LYS A 78 -20.24 -10.31 -34.74
N ASP A 79 -20.74 -11.53 -34.57
CA ASP A 79 -21.78 -12.08 -35.44
C ASP A 79 -23.09 -11.29 -35.34
N ILE A 80 -23.50 -10.92 -34.11
CA ILE A 80 -24.68 -10.06 -33.90
C ILE A 80 -24.41 -8.66 -34.44
N ALA A 81 -23.25 -8.07 -34.14
CA ALA A 81 -22.89 -6.73 -34.60
C ALA A 81 -22.84 -6.63 -36.14
N ALA A 82 -22.35 -7.66 -36.82
CA ALA A 82 -22.33 -7.72 -38.28
C ALA A 82 -23.75 -7.83 -38.87
N ARG A 83 -24.63 -8.63 -38.28
CA ARG A 83 -26.04 -8.72 -38.69
C ARG A 83 -26.78 -7.41 -38.48
N ILE A 84 -26.57 -6.74 -37.35
CA ILE A 84 -27.14 -5.39 -37.10
C ILE A 84 -26.70 -4.41 -38.18
N LYS A 85 -25.41 -4.37 -38.53
CA LYS A 85 -24.91 -3.50 -39.61
C LYS A 85 -25.52 -3.79 -40.98
N LEU A 86 -25.80 -5.06 -41.29
CA LEU A 86 -26.47 -5.43 -42.54
C LEU A 86 -27.93 -4.94 -42.56
N ILE A 87 -28.64 -5.09 -41.44
CA ILE A 87 -30.01 -4.55 -41.28
C ILE A 87 -30.01 -3.03 -41.45
N GLU A 88 -29.08 -2.33 -40.79
CA GLU A 88 -28.94 -0.87 -40.90
C GLU A 88 -28.59 -0.40 -42.33
N ALA A 89 -27.94 -1.25 -43.12
CA ALA A 89 -27.63 -1.00 -44.53
C ALA A 89 -28.78 -1.36 -45.50
N GLY A 90 -29.93 -1.84 -44.99
CA GLY A 90 -31.11 -2.17 -45.79
C GLY A 90 -31.09 -3.58 -46.39
N SER A 91 -30.33 -4.52 -45.82
CA SER A 91 -30.32 -5.92 -46.26
C SER A 91 -31.53 -6.68 -45.71
N ASP A 92 -32.38 -7.21 -46.59
CA ASP A 92 -33.52 -8.06 -46.21
C ASP A 92 -33.11 -9.46 -45.74
N ASP A 93 -31.89 -9.90 -46.06
CA ASP A 93 -31.38 -11.23 -45.71
C ASP A 93 -30.84 -11.33 -44.27
N ALA A 94 -30.80 -10.23 -43.52
CA ALA A 94 -30.25 -10.18 -42.17
C ALA A 94 -31.37 -10.12 -41.12
N TYR A 95 -31.28 -10.99 -40.10
CA TYR A 95 -32.24 -11.05 -39.00
C TYR A 95 -31.55 -11.16 -37.64
N VAL A 96 -32.04 -10.37 -36.69
CA VAL A 96 -31.59 -10.35 -35.29
C VAL A 96 -32.85 -10.44 -34.41
N THR A 97 -32.86 -11.38 -33.47
CA THR A 97 -33.98 -11.51 -32.53
C THR A 97 -33.94 -10.40 -31.46
N ASP A 98 -35.09 -10.04 -30.88
CA ASP A 98 -35.14 -9.09 -29.74
C ASP A 98 -34.19 -9.47 -28.61
N LYS A 99 -34.09 -10.77 -28.31
CA LYS A 99 -33.17 -11.28 -27.29
C LYS A 99 -31.69 -11.06 -27.65
N GLU A 100 -31.34 -11.17 -28.93
CA GLU A 100 -29.98 -10.88 -29.41
C GLU A 100 -29.70 -9.38 -29.39
N GLN A 101 -30.68 -8.56 -29.76
CA GLN A 101 -30.59 -7.10 -29.70
C GLN A 101 -30.36 -6.62 -28.26
N THR A 102 -31.20 -7.02 -27.31
CA THR A 102 -31.03 -6.65 -25.90
C THR A 102 -29.69 -7.13 -25.33
N ARG A 103 -29.26 -8.34 -25.71
CA ARG A 103 -27.94 -8.85 -25.28
C ARG A 103 -26.81 -8.03 -25.88
N TYR A 104 -26.91 -7.63 -27.14
CA TYR A 104 -25.93 -6.79 -27.81
C TYR A 104 -25.83 -5.42 -27.12
N GLU A 105 -26.95 -4.76 -26.88
CA GLU A 105 -27.02 -3.47 -26.19
C GLU A 105 -26.39 -3.54 -24.79
N SER A 106 -26.76 -4.53 -23.97
CA SER A 106 -26.14 -4.74 -22.67
C SER A 106 -24.63 -5.02 -22.76
N THR A 107 -24.18 -5.73 -23.80
CA THR A 107 -22.75 -5.97 -24.03
C THR A 107 -22.03 -4.70 -24.46
N VAL A 108 -22.66 -3.83 -25.26
CA VAL A 108 -22.13 -2.52 -25.65
C VAL A 108 -21.96 -1.62 -24.42
N GLU A 109 -22.93 -1.60 -23.51
CA GLU A 109 -22.83 -0.87 -22.24
C GLU A 109 -21.69 -1.40 -21.36
N GLN A 110 -21.52 -2.72 -21.27
CA GLN A 110 -20.37 -3.28 -20.55
C GLN A 110 -19.05 -2.89 -21.21
N LEU A 111 -18.97 -2.99 -22.55
CA LEU A 111 -17.78 -2.61 -23.31
C LEU A 111 -17.40 -1.14 -23.11
N SER A 112 -18.38 -0.23 -23.00
CA SER A 112 -18.09 1.18 -22.75
C SER A 112 -17.42 1.37 -21.39
N LEU A 113 -17.89 0.68 -20.33
CA LEU A 113 -17.26 0.72 -19.01
C LEU A 113 -15.79 0.25 -19.02
N PHE A 114 -15.50 -0.85 -19.72
CA PHE A 114 -14.13 -1.37 -19.87
C PHE A 114 -13.25 -0.41 -20.70
N LYS A 115 -13.77 0.14 -21.80
CA LYS A 115 -13.05 1.11 -22.65
C LYS A 115 -12.73 2.40 -21.89
N ASP A 116 -13.70 2.94 -21.15
CA ASP A 116 -13.50 4.13 -20.32
C ASP A 116 -12.45 3.90 -19.24
N ARG A 117 -12.45 2.71 -18.61
CA ARG A 117 -11.45 2.35 -17.60
C ARG A 117 -10.06 2.18 -18.20
N LEU A 118 -9.95 1.51 -19.35
CA LEU A 118 -8.71 1.39 -20.10
C LEU A 118 -8.13 2.76 -20.48
N ASP A 119 -8.97 3.68 -20.96
CA ASP A 119 -8.55 5.03 -21.34
C ASP A 119 -8.13 5.85 -20.12
N ARG A 120 -8.77 5.67 -18.95
CA ARG A 120 -8.29 6.25 -17.68
C ARG A 120 -6.90 5.74 -17.33
N TYR A 121 -6.65 4.43 -17.39
CA TYR A 121 -5.33 3.86 -17.08
C TYR A 121 -4.25 4.33 -18.06
N ARG A 122 -4.55 4.36 -19.36
CA ARG A 122 -3.62 4.85 -20.39
C ARG A 122 -3.30 6.32 -20.21
N ARG A 123 -4.30 7.18 -19.96
CA ARG A 123 -4.05 8.61 -19.68
C ARG A 123 -3.21 8.80 -18.43
N PHE A 124 -3.48 8.04 -17.38
CA PHE A 124 -2.73 8.09 -16.14
C PHE A 124 -1.27 7.65 -16.33
N LEU A 125 -1.04 6.57 -17.08
CA LEU A 125 0.29 6.07 -17.43
C LEU A 125 1.06 7.04 -18.34
N ASN A 126 0.46 7.46 -19.46
CA ASN A 126 1.10 8.33 -20.46
C ASN A 126 1.38 9.72 -19.91
N GLY A 127 0.48 10.24 -19.07
CA GLY A 127 0.67 11.51 -18.36
C GLY A 127 1.66 11.42 -17.19
N ARG A 128 2.27 10.25 -16.94
CA ARG A 128 3.16 9.98 -15.80
C ARG A 128 2.57 10.34 -14.44
N ARG A 129 1.23 10.33 -14.35
CA ARG A 129 0.49 10.68 -13.13
C ARG A 129 0.62 9.63 -12.03
N TYR A 130 1.28 8.51 -12.32
CA TYR A 130 1.59 7.46 -11.35
C TYR A 130 2.67 7.85 -10.36
N TYR A 131 3.53 8.81 -10.70
CA TYR A 131 4.51 9.33 -9.77
C TYR A 131 3.79 9.95 -8.57
N LEU A 132 4.08 9.46 -7.38
CA LEU A 132 3.44 9.91 -6.14
C LEU A 132 4.29 10.96 -5.44
N GLY A 133 5.60 10.73 -5.38
CA GLY A 133 6.49 11.59 -4.61
C GLY A 133 7.83 10.97 -4.27
N GLU A 134 8.57 11.70 -3.45
CA GLU A 134 9.89 11.33 -2.94
C GLU A 134 9.75 10.65 -1.58
N VAL A 135 10.60 9.65 -1.32
CA VAL A 135 10.51 8.85 -0.08
C VAL A 135 11.75 8.97 0.76
N VAL A 136 11.50 9.14 2.05
CA VAL A 136 12.48 9.00 3.10
C VAL A 136 12.10 7.77 3.91
N ALA A 137 13.00 6.81 4.03
CA ALA A 137 12.76 5.63 4.84
C ALA A 137 13.78 5.52 5.98
N GLY A 138 13.26 5.14 7.14
CA GLY A 138 14.02 4.67 8.27
C GLY A 138 13.63 3.24 8.59
N SER A 139 14.34 2.29 7.98
CA SER A 139 14.17 0.88 8.31
C SER A 139 15.30 0.41 9.20
N GLY A 140 14.95 -0.33 10.25
CA GLY A 140 15.79 -1.43 10.66
C GLY A 140 15.92 -1.64 12.15
N LEU A 141 16.30 -2.88 12.44
CA LEU A 141 16.80 -3.36 13.73
C LEU A 141 17.88 -2.45 14.35
N TRP A 142 18.52 -1.56 13.60
CA TRP A 142 19.57 -0.67 14.11
C TRP A 142 19.04 0.62 14.74
N ARG A 143 17.75 0.92 14.60
CA ARG A 143 17.09 2.10 15.16
C ARG A 143 16.10 1.68 16.24
N ASN A 144 16.64 1.16 17.33
CA ASN A 144 15.84 1.03 18.54
C ASN A 144 15.58 2.41 19.09
N VAL A 145 14.32 2.84 19.10
CA VAL A 145 13.93 3.99 19.92
C VAL A 145 13.67 3.48 21.32
N MET A 146 14.22 4.18 22.30
CA MET A 146 13.96 3.93 23.72
C MET A 146 12.61 4.56 24.07
N ARG A 147 11.56 3.74 24.06
CA ARG A 147 10.17 4.15 24.26
C ARG A 147 9.80 4.11 25.73
N ASN A 148 9.07 5.11 26.20
CA ASN A 148 8.46 5.05 27.53
C ASN A 148 7.36 3.98 27.49
N THR A 149 7.52 2.96 28.32
CA THR A 149 6.46 2.00 28.54
C THR A 149 5.61 2.44 29.73
N ASN A 150 4.38 1.92 29.84
CA ASN A 150 3.52 2.11 31.02
C ASN A 150 4.17 1.65 32.35
N SER A 151 5.40 1.10 32.31
CA SER A 151 6.18 0.68 33.47
C SER A 151 7.31 1.64 33.85
N GLU A 152 7.30 2.87 33.32
CA GLU A 152 8.31 3.94 33.53
C GLU A 152 9.74 3.59 33.06
N LYS A 153 9.99 2.35 32.63
CA LYS A 153 11.25 1.92 32.04
C LYS A 153 11.22 2.13 30.53
N ARG A 154 12.26 2.80 30.02
CA ARG A 154 12.51 2.91 28.58
C ARG A 154 12.88 1.55 28.02
N GLN A 155 12.15 1.08 27.02
CA GLN A 155 12.40 -0.20 26.34
C GLN A 155 12.70 0.02 24.87
N PRO A 156 13.55 -0.81 24.25
CA PRO A 156 13.82 -0.73 22.82
C PRO A 156 12.60 -1.19 22.01
N GLY A 157 12.20 -0.41 21.01
CA GLY A 157 11.17 -0.78 20.03
C GLY A 157 11.69 -0.75 18.60
N VAL A 158 11.15 -1.59 17.71
CA VAL A 158 11.49 -1.57 16.28
C VAL A 158 10.94 -0.32 15.62
N MET A 159 11.79 0.33 14.84
CA MET A 159 11.43 1.49 14.05
C MET A 159 11.59 1.17 12.56
N ASP A 160 10.46 1.03 11.89
CA ASP A 160 10.37 0.71 10.46
C ASP A 160 9.31 1.59 9.80
N TRP A 161 9.75 2.76 9.32
CA TRP A 161 8.88 3.76 8.73
C TRP A 161 9.39 4.27 7.41
N ALA A 162 8.47 4.79 6.61
CA ALA A 162 8.76 5.60 5.44
C ALA A 162 7.78 6.78 5.40
N LEU A 163 8.30 7.95 5.06
CA LEU A 163 7.52 9.15 4.80
C LEU A 163 7.63 9.47 3.31
N ILE A 164 6.51 9.90 2.73
CA ILE A 164 6.41 10.26 1.33
C ILE A 164 6.09 11.75 1.26
N GLU A 165 6.90 12.53 0.56
CA GLU A 165 6.57 13.89 0.16
C GLU A 165 5.66 13.79 -1.07
N VAL A 166 4.35 13.72 -0.82
CA VAL A 166 3.32 13.53 -1.86
C VAL A 166 3.15 14.82 -2.66
N MET A 167 3.20 14.70 -3.99
CA MET A 167 2.91 15.82 -4.89
C MET A 167 1.56 16.45 -4.58
N GLU A 168 1.48 17.78 -4.62
CA GLU A 168 0.28 18.53 -4.25
C GLU A 168 -0.97 18.04 -5.01
N GLU A 169 -0.86 17.77 -6.31
CA GLU A 169 -1.97 17.31 -7.14
C GLU A 169 -2.39 15.85 -6.87
N ARG A 170 -1.61 15.13 -6.06
CA ARG A 170 -1.85 13.75 -5.64
C ARG A 170 -2.30 13.65 -4.19
N GLN A 171 -2.36 14.76 -3.46
CA GLN A 171 -2.83 14.77 -2.08
C GLN A 171 -4.34 14.45 -2.05
N GLY A 172 -4.70 13.49 -1.20
CA GLY A 172 -6.08 13.11 -0.94
C GLY A 172 -6.60 13.78 0.33
N PRO A 173 -7.88 13.57 0.66
CA PRO A 173 -8.41 13.94 1.96
C PRO A 173 -7.67 13.19 3.07
N ASN A 174 -7.64 13.78 4.26
CA ASN A 174 -7.08 13.15 5.46
C ASN A 174 -8.09 12.18 6.08
N GLU A 175 -8.48 11.16 5.31
CA GLU A 175 -9.56 10.22 5.63
C GLU A 175 -9.13 8.77 5.34
N PRO A 176 -9.65 7.76 6.06
CA PRO A 176 -9.46 6.37 5.70
C PRO A 176 -10.04 6.07 4.31
N PHE A 177 -9.39 5.15 3.57
CA PHE A 177 -9.91 4.76 2.26
C PHE A 177 -11.29 4.07 2.39
N PRO A 178 -12.33 4.52 1.65
CA PRO A 178 -13.69 4.01 1.80
C PRO A 178 -13.87 2.72 1.00
N TYR A 179 -13.37 1.60 1.52
CA TYR A 179 -13.61 0.28 0.91
C TYR A 179 -15.10 -0.12 0.91
N HIS A 180 -15.89 0.45 1.82
CA HIS A 180 -17.34 0.24 1.95
C HIS A 180 -18.04 1.54 2.40
N ASP A 181 -19.34 1.65 2.12
CA ASP A 181 -20.18 2.83 2.42
C ASP A 181 -20.26 3.19 3.92
N HIS A 182 -19.76 2.34 4.81
CA HIS A 182 -19.88 2.48 6.27
C HIS A 182 -18.72 3.24 6.93
N VAL A 183 -17.70 3.66 6.16
CA VAL A 183 -16.58 4.47 6.65
C VAL A 183 -16.70 5.94 6.20
N GLY A 184 -17.75 6.27 5.44
CA GLY A 184 -17.97 7.63 4.94
C GLY A 184 -18.13 8.64 6.07
N GLY A 185 -17.23 9.63 6.13
CA GLY A 185 -17.34 10.78 7.03
C GLY A 185 -16.42 10.78 8.25
N MET A 186 -15.51 9.80 8.40
CA MET A 186 -14.49 9.86 9.44
C MET A 186 -13.23 10.55 8.92
N ASN A 187 -12.92 11.73 9.46
CA ASN A 187 -11.64 12.39 9.25
C ASN A 187 -10.63 11.87 10.27
N PHE A 188 -9.38 11.73 9.86
CA PHE A 188 -8.29 11.69 10.84
C PHE A 188 -8.21 13.06 11.49
N MET A 189 -8.64 13.11 12.76
CA MET A 189 -8.83 14.36 13.51
C MET A 189 -7.53 14.78 14.17
N GLU A 190 -6.99 13.91 15.02
CA GLU A 190 -5.82 14.20 15.83
C GLU A 190 -4.86 13.01 15.90
N ILE A 191 -3.65 13.29 16.38
CA ILE A 191 -2.70 12.28 16.79
C ILE A 191 -3.14 11.82 18.19
N GLU A 192 -3.30 10.51 18.39
CA GLU A 192 -3.60 9.97 19.72
C GLU A 192 -2.37 10.15 20.61
N ASP A 193 -2.37 11.22 21.40
CA ASP A 193 -1.25 11.55 22.29
C ASP A 193 -1.40 10.90 23.68
N SER A 194 -2.59 10.35 23.99
CA SER A 194 -2.82 9.70 25.26
C SER A 194 -2.30 8.26 25.27
N ALA A 195 -1.88 7.79 26.45
CA ALA A 195 -1.47 6.41 26.61
C ALA A 195 -2.66 5.47 26.36
N LEU A 196 -2.62 4.76 25.22
CA LEU A 196 -3.63 3.76 24.87
C LEU A 196 -3.83 2.75 26.01
N ARG A 197 -5.09 2.52 26.38
CA ARG A 197 -5.48 1.58 27.43
C ARG A 197 -5.73 0.20 26.84
N HIS A 198 -5.33 -0.85 27.56
CA HIS A 198 -5.68 -2.21 27.16
C HIS A 198 -7.19 -2.35 26.94
N GLY A 199 -7.58 -2.99 25.84
CA GLY A 199 -8.97 -3.12 25.41
C GLY A 199 -9.51 -1.95 24.59
N THR A 200 -8.72 -0.88 24.37
CA THR A 200 -9.12 0.18 23.44
C THR A 200 -9.35 -0.41 22.05
N LYS A 201 -10.51 -0.13 21.46
CA LYS A 201 -10.85 -0.52 20.10
C LYS A 201 -10.01 0.27 19.11
N LEU A 202 -9.36 -0.45 18.21
CA LEU A 202 -8.54 0.11 17.15
C LEU A 202 -9.04 -0.40 15.80
N LEU A 203 -8.96 0.50 14.84
CA LEU A 203 -9.42 0.34 13.47
C LEU A 203 -8.23 0.50 12.53
N LYS A 204 -8.32 -0.11 11.35
CA LYS A 204 -7.38 0.15 10.26
C LYS A 204 -8.04 -0.06 8.90
N CYS A 205 -7.54 0.66 7.89
CA CYS A 205 -7.87 0.44 6.49
C CYS A 205 -6.63 -0.01 5.71
N GLY A 206 -6.63 -1.26 5.22
CA GLY A 206 -5.52 -1.84 4.47
C GLY A 206 -5.95 -2.47 3.16
N ARG A 207 -5.02 -2.64 2.22
CA ARG A 207 -5.34 -3.11 0.87
C ARG A 207 -5.90 -4.53 0.84
N SER A 208 -5.39 -5.41 1.70
CA SER A 208 -5.63 -6.86 1.65
C SER A 208 -6.76 -7.32 2.55
N SER A 209 -6.96 -6.66 3.69
CA SER A 209 -8.07 -6.98 4.61
C SER A 209 -9.11 -5.86 4.73
N HIS A 210 -8.97 -4.79 3.94
CA HIS A 210 -9.88 -3.63 3.94
C HIS A 210 -9.98 -3.02 5.35
N TYR A 211 -11.20 -2.69 5.75
CA TYR A 211 -11.54 -2.19 7.07
C TYR A 211 -11.65 -3.34 8.06
N THR A 212 -10.91 -3.25 9.17
CA THR A 212 -10.99 -4.22 10.27
C THR A 212 -10.95 -3.53 11.61
N GLU A 213 -11.57 -4.16 12.60
CA GLU A 213 -11.53 -3.77 14.01
C GLU A 213 -10.75 -4.81 14.81
N GLY A 214 -9.99 -4.32 15.78
CA GLY A 214 -9.29 -5.14 16.75
C GLY A 214 -9.22 -4.41 18.09
N GLU A 215 -8.59 -5.05 19.06
CA GLU A 215 -8.37 -4.43 20.36
C GLU A 215 -6.90 -4.31 20.68
N TYR A 216 -6.58 -3.15 21.24
CA TYR A 216 -5.26 -2.89 21.75
C TYR A 216 -4.95 -3.82 22.92
N ASN A 217 -3.95 -4.68 22.75
CA ASN A 217 -3.57 -5.66 23.75
C ASN A 217 -2.64 -5.05 24.84
N GLY A 218 -2.21 -3.79 24.68
CA GLY A 218 -1.20 -3.16 25.54
C GLY A 218 0.24 -3.36 25.03
N ILE A 219 1.18 -2.57 25.56
CA ILE A 219 2.62 -2.73 25.29
C ILE A 219 3.16 -3.83 26.20
N LYS A 220 3.33 -5.09 25.74
CA LYS A 220 4.20 -6.10 26.40
C LYS A 220 4.65 -7.29 25.53
N GLN A 221 4.48 -7.31 24.20
CA GLN A 221 5.04 -8.44 23.46
C GLN A 221 6.52 -8.21 23.16
N ALA A 222 7.37 -8.95 23.86
CA ALA A 222 8.79 -9.08 23.54
C ALA A 222 8.93 -9.83 22.21
N VAL A 223 9.42 -9.13 21.18
CA VAL A 223 9.83 -9.75 19.93
C VAL A 223 11.30 -10.11 20.06
N VAL A 224 11.60 -11.40 19.96
CA VAL A 224 12.97 -11.92 20.04
C VAL A 224 13.51 -12.11 18.63
N GLY A 225 14.26 -11.13 18.16
CA GLY A 225 15.01 -11.17 16.91
C GLY A 225 16.37 -11.86 17.10
N ARG A 226 16.88 -12.44 16.02
CA ARG A 226 18.27 -12.90 15.90
C ARG A 226 18.95 -12.04 14.86
N GLU A 227 20.06 -11.43 15.22
CA GLU A 227 20.87 -10.59 14.34
C GLU A 227 22.34 -10.98 14.41
N TYR A 228 23.13 -10.61 13.40
CA TYR A 228 24.58 -10.72 13.49
C TYR A 228 25.14 -9.33 13.76
N ASP A 229 26.03 -9.22 14.73
CA ASP A 229 26.74 -7.96 15.00
C ASP A 229 27.82 -7.68 13.95
N ILE A 230 28.52 -6.56 14.11
CA ILE A 230 29.61 -6.13 13.22
C ILE A 230 30.78 -7.13 13.14
N HIS A 231 30.84 -8.10 14.08
CA HIS A 231 31.84 -9.16 14.11
C HIS A 231 31.30 -10.49 13.61
N GLY A 232 30.09 -10.52 13.05
CA GLY A 232 29.44 -11.73 12.57
C GLY A 232 28.98 -12.66 13.70
N GLN A 233 28.84 -12.16 14.94
CA GLN A 233 28.34 -12.96 16.06
C GLN A 233 26.83 -12.82 16.18
N LEU A 234 26.15 -13.96 16.39
CA LEU A 234 24.71 -13.99 16.59
C LEU A 234 24.34 -13.30 17.92
N ARG A 235 23.61 -12.20 17.85
CA ARG A 235 23.00 -11.52 18.98
C ARG A 235 21.50 -11.77 19.01
N ILE A 236 20.99 -11.94 20.23
CA ILE A 236 19.57 -11.95 20.50
C ILE A 236 19.15 -10.51 20.79
N LYS A 237 18.14 -10.03 20.07
CA LYS A 237 17.60 -8.71 20.23
C LYS A 237 16.16 -8.81 20.71
N ILE A 238 15.87 -8.18 21.84
CA ILE A 238 14.52 -8.10 22.39
C ILE A 238 13.98 -6.71 22.13
N THR A 239 12.81 -6.61 21.51
CA THR A 239 12.08 -5.35 21.33
C THR A 239 10.66 -5.43 21.86
N TYR A 240 10.09 -4.29 22.20
CA TYR A 240 8.77 -4.17 22.80
C TYR A 240 7.87 -3.36 21.89
N GLU A 241 6.85 -4.02 21.35
CA GLU A 241 5.97 -3.44 20.35
C GLU A 241 4.55 -3.24 20.87
N HIS A 242 3.89 -2.21 20.35
CA HIS A 242 2.45 -2.07 20.49
C HIS A 242 1.77 -3.16 19.69
N SER A 243 0.71 -3.74 20.25
CA SER A 243 0.03 -4.87 19.61
C SER A 243 -1.49 -4.75 19.60
N VAL A 244 -2.08 -5.21 18.50
CA VAL A 244 -3.52 -5.35 18.31
C VAL A 244 -3.84 -6.83 18.11
N ILE A 245 -4.90 -7.30 18.74
CA ILE A 245 -5.45 -8.64 18.54
C ILE A 245 -6.82 -8.52 17.88
N SER A 246 -7.13 -9.42 16.94
CA SER A 246 -8.50 -9.53 16.45
C SER A 246 -9.39 -10.19 17.50
N ARG A 247 -10.65 -9.76 17.56
CA ARG A 247 -11.71 -10.43 18.33
C ARG A 247 -12.70 -11.20 17.46
N SER A 248 -12.50 -11.17 16.14
CA SER A 248 -13.34 -11.88 15.18
C SER A 248 -12.62 -13.10 14.64
N ASP A 249 -13.35 -13.95 13.91
CA ASP A 249 -12.76 -15.08 13.19
C ASP A 249 -11.85 -14.64 12.02
N ALA A 250 -11.90 -13.36 11.65
CA ALA A 250 -11.05 -12.76 10.63
C ALA A 250 -9.82 -12.09 11.26
N PRO A 251 -8.64 -12.16 10.61
CA PRO A 251 -7.45 -11.51 11.13
C PRO A 251 -7.55 -9.99 11.06
N PHE A 252 -6.95 -9.29 12.03
CA PHE A 252 -6.89 -7.82 12.03
C PHE A 252 -6.11 -7.28 10.82
N ALA A 253 -5.08 -7.99 10.35
CA ALA A 253 -4.33 -7.59 9.16
C ALA A 253 -3.81 -8.81 8.37
N LYS A 254 -3.53 -8.59 7.09
CA LYS A 254 -2.97 -9.56 6.16
C LYS A 254 -1.71 -8.99 5.47
N PRO A 255 -0.84 -9.85 4.91
CA PRO A 255 0.22 -9.37 4.03
C PRO A 255 -0.32 -8.41 2.96
N GLY A 256 0.26 -7.21 2.87
CA GLY A 256 -0.23 -6.12 2.04
C GLY A 256 -0.91 -4.96 2.79
N ASP A 257 -1.15 -5.10 4.10
CA ASP A 257 -1.68 -4.01 4.95
C ASP A 257 -0.59 -3.23 5.71
N SER A 258 0.68 -3.61 5.59
CA SER A 258 1.80 -2.85 6.19
C SER A 258 1.80 -1.40 5.69
N GLY A 259 2.04 -0.47 6.60
CA GLY A 259 1.96 0.98 6.35
C GLY A 259 0.57 1.59 6.58
N SER A 260 -0.48 0.78 6.78
CA SER A 260 -1.78 1.30 7.15
C SER A 260 -1.76 1.98 8.52
N PHE A 261 -2.47 3.11 8.63
CA PHE A 261 -2.74 3.71 9.94
C PHE A 261 -3.63 2.81 10.78
N VAL A 262 -3.31 2.79 12.07
CA VAL A 262 -4.11 2.24 13.15
C VAL A 262 -4.68 3.43 13.90
N PHE A 263 -5.99 3.48 14.10
CA PHE A 263 -6.69 4.64 14.65
C PHE A 263 -7.85 4.24 15.58
N THR A 264 -8.30 5.16 16.43
CA THR A 264 -9.43 4.92 17.36
C THR A 264 -10.77 5.04 16.63
N GLN A 265 -11.87 4.67 17.31
CA GLN A 265 -13.22 4.90 16.77
C GLN A 265 -13.58 6.38 16.56
N ALA A 266 -12.84 7.30 17.19
CA ALA A 266 -13.01 8.74 17.01
C ALA A 266 -12.20 9.30 15.82
N GLY A 267 -11.34 8.48 15.19
CA GLY A 267 -10.47 8.90 14.10
C GLY A 267 -9.07 9.34 14.52
N ASP A 268 -8.72 9.19 15.81
CA ASP A 268 -7.39 9.58 16.30
C ASP A 268 -6.34 8.55 15.87
N VAL A 269 -5.25 8.99 15.25
CA VAL A 269 -4.22 8.09 14.74
C VAL A 269 -3.35 7.61 15.90
N ALA A 270 -3.44 6.32 16.22
CA ALA A 270 -2.60 5.66 17.22
C ALA A 270 -1.21 5.31 16.68
N GLY A 271 -1.09 5.01 15.39
CA GLY A 271 0.18 4.60 14.82
C GLY A 271 0.09 3.97 13.44
N MET A 272 1.13 3.24 13.07
CA MET A 272 1.28 2.62 11.76
C MET A 272 1.65 1.15 11.86
N LEU A 273 0.91 0.30 11.16
CA LEU A 273 1.13 -1.14 11.12
C LEU A 273 2.44 -1.47 10.39
N PHE A 274 3.30 -2.29 10.99
CA PHE A 274 4.55 -2.72 10.34
C PHE A 274 4.73 -4.24 10.25
N GLY A 275 4.07 -5.01 11.10
CA GLY A 275 4.23 -6.46 11.09
C GLY A 275 3.22 -7.20 11.96
N GLY A 276 3.45 -8.49 12.17
CA GLY A 276 2.59 -9.31 13.01
C GLY A 276 3.02 -10.76 13.12
N PHE A 277 2.49 -11.45 14.13
CA PHE A 277 2.68 -12.87 14.36
C PHE A 277 1.42 -13.66 13.99
N ARG A 278 1.40 -14.19 12.76
CA ARG A 278 0.25 -14.86 12.14
C ARG A 278 -0.37 -15.99 12.98
N ARG A 279 0.43 -16.73 13.76
CA ARG A 279 -0.08 -17.88 14.55
C ARG A 279 -0.96 -17.48 15.73
N LYS A 280 -0.77 -16.27 16.28
CA LYS A 280 -1.57 -15.74 17.41
C LYS A 280 -2.46 -14.57 16.99
N ASP A 281 -2.56 -14.33 15.69
CA ASP A 281 -3.25 -13.18 15.11
C ASP A 281 -2.96 -11.85 15.84
N THR A 282 -1.69 -11.66 16.17
CA THR A 282 -1.22 -10.47 16.88
C THR A 282 -0.49 -9.58 15.89
N MET A 283 -0.94 -8.35 15.73
CA MET A 283 -0.40 -7.39 14.79
C MET A 283 0.35 -6.30 15.53
N TYR A 284 1.48 -5.85 14.99
CA TYR A 284 2.36 -4.86 15.60
C TYR A 284 2.31 -3.54 14.85
N PHE A 285 2.28 -2.45 15.62
CA PHE A 285 2.32 -1.10 15.08
C PHE A 285 3.35 -0.24 15.82
N ILE A 286 3.86 0.78 15.13
CA ILE A 286 4.71 1.83 15.70
C ILE A 286 3.77 2.93 16.18
N HIS A 287 3.92 3.38 17.42
CA HIS A 287 3.10 4.49 17.91
C HIS A 287 3.44 5.77 17.15
N VAL A 288 2.44 6.58 16.85
CA VAL A 288 2.61 7.82 16.06
C VAL A 288 3.62 8.80 16.68
N ASN A 289 3.80 8.76 18.00
CA ASN A 289 4.74 9.60 18.75
C ASN A 289 6.17 9.04 18.84
N ASP A 290 6.37 7.76 18.54
CA ASP A 290 7.70 7.14 18.61
C ASP A 290 8.75 7.83 17.73
N PRO A 291 8.44 8.29 16.50
CA PRO A 291 9.41 8.98 15.64
C PRO A 291 9.89 10.30 16.20
N TYR A 292 9.08 10.96 17.04
CA TYR A 292 9.33 12.32 17.51
C TYR A 292 9.94 12.38 18.92
N SER A 293 9.82 11.30 19.69
CA SER A 293 10.29 11.20 21.09
C SER A 293 11.82 11.15 21.30
N GLY A 294 12.61 11.25 20.22
CA GLY A 294 14.07 11.11 20.22
C GLY A 294 14.86 12.42 20.13
N HIS A 295 14.18 13.57 20.16
CA HIS A 295 14.79 14.91 20.16
C HIS A 295 14.65 15.59 21.51
#